data_AF-A0A9J7BPN7-F1
#
_entry.id   AF-A0A9J7BPN7-F1
#
_cell.length_a   1.000
_cell.length_b   1.000
_cell.length_c   1.000
_cell.angle_alpha   90.00
_cell.angle_beta   90.00
_cell.angle_gamma   90.00
#
_symmetry.space_group_name_H-M   'P 1'
#
loop_
_entity.id
_entity.type
_entity.pdbx_description
1 polymer ?
#
loop_
_entity_poly.entity_id
_entity_poly.type
_entity_poly.pdbx_seq_one_letter_code
_entity_poly.pdbx_strand_id
1 'polypeptide(L)'
;MTVASKLGIAFAVIVTSVALAQVHPFGDPKRDSQESREGLLQAAGMPDSARRTLVTKCADCHSNATRWPVYSRVAPASWLIERDVAEGRRHMNLSRWHELSSDQQQSLEQEIAQEAKAGEMPPVQYRLLHWTARLNAADRAALGALAPAGDGELGTAKAGDAERGRDLFGGRCTGCHALDADREGPRLRGVYGRRAGSVPGFGYSSALRNSGVTWSDATLERWLSGTDAMVPGNAMEFFVPRAQERADLIAFLKSLH
;
A
#
# COMPACT_ATOMS: atom_id res chain seq x y z
N MET A 1 -47.03 15.76 19.96
CA MET A 1 -45.70 16.37 20.20
C MET A 1 -45.83 17.87 20.09
N THR A 2 -45.46 18.62 21.13
CA THR A 2 -45.54 20.09 21.16
C THR A 2 -44.40 20.70 20.33
N VAL A 3 -44.57 21.93 19.85
CA VAL A 3 -43.54 22.65 19.06
C VAL A 3 -42.22 22.74 19.82
N ALA A 4 -42.27 22.92 21.15
CA ALA A 4 -41.11 22.93 22.04
C ALA A 4 -40.34 21.58 22.04
N SER A 5 -41.02 20.43 21.97
CA SER A 5 -40.35 19.13 21.92
C SER A 5 -39.67 18.87 20.58
N LYS A 6 -40.22 19.41 19.48
CA LYS A 6 -39.59 19.32 18.15
C LYS A 6 -38.34 20.20 18.04
N LEU A 7 -38.37 21.42 18.62
CA LEU A 7 -37.20 22.30 18.69
C LEU A 7 -36.07 21.69 19.55
N GLY A 8 -36.41 21.09 20.71
CA GLY A 8 -35.41 20.46 21.57
C GLY A 8 -34.70 19.27 20.90
N ILE A 9 -35.43 18.44 20.16
CA ILE A 9 -34.85 17.32 19.40
C ILE A 9 -33.97 17.83 18.25
N ALA A 10 -34.43 18.82 17.49
CA ALA A 10 -33.66 19.40 16.40
C ALA A 10 -32.34 20.02 16.89
N PHE A 11 -32.36 20.73 18.02
CA PHE A 11 -31.16 21.31 18.63
C PHE A 11 -30.18 20.21 19.10
N ALA A 12 -30.67 19.18 19.78
CA ALA A 12 -29.84 18.06 20.23
C ALA A 12 -29.17 17.34 19.05
N VAL A 13 -29.90 17.09 17.96
CA VAL A 13 -29.34 16.48 16.74
C VAL A 13 -28.23 17.34 16.15
N ILE A 14 -28.44 18.66 16.03
CA ILE A 14 -27.42 19.58 15.50
C ILE A 14 -26.17 19.59 16.39
N VAL A 15 -26.32 19.70 17.71
CA VAL A 15 -25.19 19.70 18.64
C VAL A 15 -24.40 18.39 18.57
N THR A 16 -25.09 17.25 18.54
CA THR A 16 -24.44 15.93 18.40
C THR A 16 -23.74 15.79 17.05
N SER A 17 -24.36 16.19 15.95
CA SER A 17 -23.73 16.17 14.62
C SER A 17 -22.49 17.05 14.55
N VAL A 18 -22.52 18.25 15.15
CA VAL A 18 -21.36 19.15 15.23
C VAL A 18 -20.25 18.53 16.09
N ALA A 19 -20.58 17.95 17.23
CA ALA A 19 -19.61 17.28 18.10
C ALA A 19 -18.94 16.10 17.38
N LEU A 20 -19.70 15.23 16.71
CA LEU A 20 -19.17 14.10 15.95
C LEU A 20 -18.28 14.53 14.79
N ALA A 21 -18.56 15.68 14.17
CA ALA A 21 -17.74 16.23 13.09
C ALA A 21 -16.36 16.75 13.56
N GLN A 22 -16.17 16.98 14.87
CA GLN A 22 -14.88 17.37 15.45
C GLN A 22 -14.04 16.17 15.92
N VAL A 23 -14.62 14.98 15.94
CA VAL A 23 -13.93 13.76 16.36
C VAL A 23 -13.27 13.14 15.13
N HIS A 24 -11.97 12.88 15.23
CA HIS A 24 -11.14 12.27 14.17
C HIS A 24 -10.47 11.01 14.70
N PRO A 25 -11.21 9.89 14.81
CA PRO A 25 -10.75 8.70 15.53
C PRO A 25 -9.54 8.03 14.87
N PHE A 26 -9.30 8.31 13.58
CA PHE A 26 -8.20 7.73 12.79
C PHE A 26 -7.14 8.77 12.39
N GLY A 27 -7.14 9.94 13.04
CA GLY A 27 -6.33 11.09 12.68
C GLY A 27 -7.06 12.07 11.76
N ASP A 28 -6.53 13.29 11.62
CA ASP A 28 -7.12 14.38 10.84
C ASP A 28 -6.26 14.71 9.60
N PRO A 29 -6.27 13.86 8.55
CA PRO A 29 -5.49 14.05 7.32
C PRO A 29 -5.91 15.29 6.52
N LYS A 30 -7.02 15.95 6.89
CA LYS A 30 -7.45 17.21 6.28
C LYS A 30 -6.62 18.39 6.76
N ARG A 31 -6.02 18.33 7.94
CA ARG A 31 -5.10 19.40 8.42
C ARG A 31 -3.90 19.57 7.50
N ASP A 32 -3.41 18.47 6.94
CA ASP A 32 -2.26 18.47 6.04
C ASP A 32 -2.60 19.00 4.63
N SER A 33 -3.87 19.28 4.32
CA SER A 33 -4.36 19.51 2.95
C SER A 33 -4.04 20.88 2.32
N GLN A 34 -2.95 21.53 2.72
CA GLN A 34 -2.60 22.90 2.28
C GLN A 34 -1.66 22.96 1.07
N GLU A 35 -1.26 21.83 0.50
CA GLU A 35 -0.29 21.80 -0.60
C GLU A 35 -0.93 22.01 -1.98
N SER A 36 -0.23 22.73 -2.86
CA SER A 36 -0.68 22.93 -4.25
C SER A 36 -0.50 21.66 -5.08
N ARG A 37 -1.56 21.24 -5.76
CA ARG A 37 -1.53 20.09 -6.68
C ARG A 37 -0.66 20.32 -7.91
N GLU A 38 -0.47 21.58 -8.31
CA GLU A 38 0.24 21.90 -9.55
C GLU A 38 1.73 21.54 -9.45
N GLY A 39 2.32 21.74 -8.26
CA GLY A 39 3.73 21.45 -7.95
C GLY A 39 4.04 19.98 -7.66
N LEU A 40 3.01 19.16 -7.44
CA LEU A 40 3.19 17.76 -7.04
C LEU A 40 3.97 16.98 -8.12
N LEU A 41 5.05 16.33 -7.69
CA LEU A 41 5.95 15.51 -8.52
C LEU A 41 6.63 16.27 -9.69
N GLN A 42 6.65 17.61 -9.72
CA GLN A 42 7.30 18.34 -10.82
C GLN A 42 8.81 18.06 -10.93
N ALA A 43 9.48 17.82 -9.80
CA ALA A 43 10.91 17.52 -9.74
C ALA A 43 11.24 16.02 -9.73
N ALA A 44 10.26 15.14 -9.95
CA ALA A 44 10.43 13.71 -9.73
C ALA A 44 11.14 12.96 -10.88
N GLY A 45 11.54 13.64 -11.96
CA GLY A 45 12.27 13.02 -13.07
C GLY A 45 11.47 12.00 -13.91
N MET A 46 10.18 11.82 -13.63
CA MET A 46 9.30 10.86 -14.29
C MET A 46 8.64 11.41 -15.57
N PRO A 47 8.15 10.54 -16.48
CA PRO A 47 7.40 10.99 -17.65
C PRO A 47 6.17 11.84 -17.29
N ASP A 48 5.93 12.90 -18.04
CA ASP A 48 4.83 13.84 -17.80
C ASP A 48 3.45 13.18 -17.83
N SER A 49 3.25 12.17 -18.67
CA SER A 49 2.03 11.38 -18.72
C SER A 49 1.78 10.63 -17.41
N ALA A 50 2.84 10.03 -16.85
CA ALA A 50 2.77 9.33 -15.57
C ALA A 50 2.50 10.31 -14.43
N ARG A 51 3.22 11.43 -14.39
CA ARG A 51 3.02 12.50 -13.41
C ARG A 51 1.58 12.99 -13.41
N ARG A 52 1.02 13.33 -14.59
CA ARG A 52 -0.38 13.76 -14.71
C ARG A 52 -1.34 12.68 -14.24
N THR A 53 -1.08 11.41 -14.55
CA THR A 53 -1.93 10.30 -14.10
C THR A 53 -1.92 10.17 -12.58
N LEU A 54 -0.74 10.17 -11.95
CA LEU A 54 -0.60 10.14 -10.49
C LEU A 54 -1.30 11.33 -9.81
N VAL A 55 -1.09 12.54 -10.32
CA VAL A 55 -1.70 13.75 -9.78
C VAL A 55 -3.22 13.73 -9.97
N THR A 56 -3.75 13.22 -11.08
CA THR A 56 -5.21 13.27 -11.35
C THR A 56 -5.99 12.11 -10.74
N LYS A 57 -5.39 10.92 -10.66
CA LYS A 57 -6.05 9.68 -10.24
C LYS A 57 -5.73 9.26 -8.80
N CYS A 58 -4.52 9.54 -8.32
CA CYS A 58 -4.01 8.99 -7.05
C CYS A 58 -3.89 10.03 -5.92
N ALA A 59 -3.59 11.29 -6.25
CA ALA A 59 -3.30 12.33 -5.26
C ALA A 59 -4.44 12.64 -4.28
N ASP A 60 -5.68 12.31 -4.61
CA ASP A 60 -6.78 12.51 -3.65
C ASP A 60 -6.66 11.58 -2.42
N CYS A 61 -6.00 10.41 -2.56
CA CYS A 61 -5.73 9.50 -1.43
C CYS A 61 -4.25 9.53 -1.00
N HIS A 62 -3.33 9.63 -1.96
CA HIS A 62 -1.89 9.46 -1.74
C HIS A 62 -1.11 10.77 -1.71
N SER A 63 -1.71 11.93 -1.46
CA SER A 63 -0.94 13.16 -1.24
C SER A 63 -1.58 14.08 -0.22
N ASN A 64 -0.80 15.05 0.27
CA ASN A 64 -1.28 16.15 1.08
C ASN A 64 -2.02 17.22 0.24
N ALA A 65 -2.25 16.99 -1.05
CA ALA A 65 -3.00 17.89 -1.92
C ALA A 65 -4.41 17.33 -2.23
N THR A 66 -5.02 16.61 -1.28
CA THR A 66 -6.32 15.94 -1.42
C THR A 66 -7.47 16.92 -1.65
N ARG A 67 -8.31 16.63 -2.65
CA ARG A 67 -9.60 17.31 -2.81
C ARG A 67 -10.69 16.58 -2.03
N TRP A 68 -11.05 17.14 -0.89
CA TRP A 68 -12.07 16.57 -0.01
C TRP A 68 -13.48 16.84 -0.54
N PRO A 69 -14.26 15.80 -0.88
CA PRO A 69 -15.65 15.98 -1.28
C PRO A 69 -16.50 16.43 -0.09
N VAL A 70 -17.61 17.14 -0.34
CA VAL A 70 -18.45 17.72 0.73
C VAL A 70 -18.96 16.67 1.72
N TYR A 71 -19.31 15.47 1.25
CA TYR A 71 -19.79 14.38 2.11
C TYR A 71 -18.70 13.82 3.04
N SER A 72 -17.42 14.06 2.75
CA SER A 72 -16.33 13.69 3.66
C SER A 72 -16.31 14.52 4.93
N ARG A 73 -17.19 15.52 5.10
CA ARG A 73 -17.27 16.36 6.31
C ARG A 73 -18.27 15.88 7.35
N VAL A 74 -19.06 14.85 7.05
CA VAL A 74 -20.15 14.38 7.91
C VAL A 74 -19.89 12.92 8.34
N ALA A 75 -19.99 12.65 9.64
CA ALA A 75 -19.84 11.31 10.18
C ALA A 75 -21.04 10.41 9.80
N PRO A 76 -20.84 9.08 9.62
CA PRO A 76 -19.57 8.35 9.74
C PRO A 76 -18.72 8.36 8.46
N ALA A 77 -19.23 8.91 7.36
CA ALA A 77 -18.52 8.95 6.07
C ALA A 77 -17.18 9.69 6.16
N SER A 78 -17.13 10.78 6.94
CA SER A 78 -15.89 11.50 7.22
C SER A 78 -14.81 10.60 7.80
N TRP A 79 -15.14 9.79 8.80
CA TRP A 79 -14.19 8.92 9.49
C TRP A 79 -13.68 7.79 8.60
N LEU A 80 -14.55 7.20 7.79
CA LEU A 80 -14.16 6.15 6.85
C LEU A 80 -13.16 6.68 5.81
N ILE A 81 -13.47 7.84 5.21
CA ILE A 81 -12.59 8.44 4.20
C ILE A 81 -11.29 8.93 4.84
N GLU A 82 -11.34 9.52 6.04
CA GLU A 82 -10.14 9.91 6.79
C GLU A 82 -9.24 8.72 7.07
N ARG A 83 -9.80 7.59 7.51
CA ARG A 83 -9.05 6.34 7.72
C ARG A 83 -8.39 5.89 6.42
N ASP A 84 -9.15 5.79 5.34
CA ASP A 84 -8.66 5.26 4.07
C ASP A 84 -7.57 6.17 3.46
N VAL A 85 -7.72 7.50 3.56
CA VAL A 85 -6.68 8.45 3.13
C VAL A 85 -5.45 8.37 4.03
N ALA A 86 -5.63 8.31 5.36
CA ALA A 86 -4.52 8.17 6.29
C ALA A 86 -3.75 6.87 6.04
N GLU A 87 -4.44 5.78 5.75
CA GLU A 87 -3.85 4.49 5.38
C GLU A 87 -3.12 4.55 4.05
N GLY A 88 -3.75 5.08 3.00
CA GLY A 88 -3.12 5.27 1.70
C GLY A 88 -1.82 6.07 1.80
N ARG A 89 -1.80 7.15 2.60
CA ARG A 89 -0.60 7.99 2.83
C ARG A 89 0.50 7.30 3.64
N ARG A 90 0.16 6.34 4.51
CA ARG A 90 1.17 5.54 5.24
C ARG A 90 1.94 4.60 4.31
N HIS A 91 1.28 4.08 3.27
CA HIS A 91 1.92 3.25 2.25
C HIS A 91 2.66 4.10 1.21
N MET A 92 2.01 5.16 0.72
CA MET A 92 2.57 6.03 -0.30
C MET A 92 2.05 7.46 -0.14
N ASN A 93 2.96 8.42 -0.01
CA ASN A 93 2.64 9.85 -0.02
C ASN A 93 3.47 10.61 -1.06
N LEU A 94 2.82 11.00 -2.17
CA LEU A 94 3.40 11.73 -3.30
C LEU A 94 3.96 13.10 -2.89
N SER A 95 3.45 13.72 -1.82
CA SER A 95 4.00 14.98 -1.30
C SER A 95 5.40 14.81 -0.72
N ARG A 96 5.72 13.60 -0.26
CA ARG A 96 7.01 13.23 0.33
C ARG A 96 7.95 12.55 -0.65
N TRP A 97 7.64 12.59 -1.94
CA TRP A 97 8.46 11.92 -2.97
C TRP A 97 9.93 12.34 -2.91
N HIS A 98 10.19 13.61 -2.65
CA HIS A 98 11.53 14.19 -2.55
C HIS A 98 12.32 13.70 -1.32
N GLU A 99 11.66 13.13 -0.31
CA GLU A 99 12.29 12.55 0.88
C GLU A 99 12.80 11.12 0.62
N LEU A 100 12.31 10.47 -0.43
CA LEU A 100 12.66 9.10 -0.80
C LEU A 100 14.04 9.07 -1.50
N SER A 101 14.85 8.06 -1.18
CA SER A 101 16.06 7.76 -1.95
C SER A 101 15.72 7.36 -3.38
N SER A 102 16.66 7.48 -4.32
CA SER A 102 16.46 7.03 -5.71
C SER A 102 16.02 5.56 -5.79
N ASP A 103 16.55 4.73 -4.89
CA ASP A 103 16.12 3.35 -4.77
C ASP A 103 14.68 3.26 -4.27
N GLN A 104 14.28 3.98 -3.24
CA GLN A 104 12.89 3.95 -2.78
C GLN A 104 11.91 4.46 -3.85
N GLN A 105 12.24 5.55 -4.56
CA GLN A 105 11.41 6.14 -5.61
C GLN A 105 11.10 5.13 -6.72
N GLN A 106 12.14 4.55 -7.32
CA GLN A 106 12.00 3.55 -8.37
C GLN A 106 11.30 2.26 -7.88
N SER A 107 11.38 1.89 -6.59
CA SER A 107 10.62 0.75 -6.04
C SER A 107 9.14 1.04 -6.07
N LEU A 108 8.80 2.23 -5.59
CA LEU A 108 7.44 2.71 -5.54
C LEU A 108 6.86 2.93 -6.95
N GLU A 109 7.66 3.41 -7.91
CA GLU A 109 7.30 3.50 -9.32
C GLU A 109 6.92 2.14 -9.92
N GLN A 110 7.69 1.09 -9.61
CA GLN A 110 7.37 -0.27 -10.04
C GLN A 110 6.13 -0.83 -9.35
N GLU A 111 5.95 -0.55 -8.05
CA GLU A 111 4.75 -0.91 -7.29
C GLU A 111 3.50 -0.29 -7.92
N ILE A 112 3.54 1.02 -8.18
CA ILE A 112 2.47 1.76 -8.85
C ILE A 112 2.14 1.13 -10.21
N ALA A 113 3.17 0.86 -11.03
CA ALA A 113 2.98 0.29 -12.36
C ALA A 113 2.34 -1.11 -12.30
N GLN A 114 2.74 -1.94 -11.34
CA GLN A 114 2.21 -3.27 -11.13
C GLN A 114 0.76 -3.25 -10.63
N GLU A 115 0.46 -2.46 -9.60
CA GLU A 115 -0.88 -2.27 -9.05
C GLU A 115 -1.87 -1.75 -10.11
N ALA A 116 -1.44 -0.77 -10.92
CA ALA A 116 -2.24 -0.24 -12.01
C ALA A 116 -2.51 -1.28 -13.11
N LYS A 117 -1.52 -2.15 -13.39
CA LYS A 117 -1.64 -3.23 -14.37
C LYS A 117 -2.56 -4.34 -13.88
N ALA A 118 -2.43 -4.74 -12.62
CA ALA A 118 -3.29 -5.73 -11.97
C ALA A 118 -4.73 -5.22 -11.82
N GLY A 119 -4.90 -3.90 -11.70
CA GLY A 119 -6.20 -3.28 -11.52
C GLY A 119 -6.71 -3.35 -10.08
N GLU A 120 -5.81 -3.66 -9.14
CA GLU A 120 -6.04 -3.60 -7.70
C GLU A 120 -6.22 -2.15 -7.24
N MET A 121 -5.44 -1.23 -7.82
CA MET A 121 -5.58 0.20 -7.58
C MET A 121 -6.27 0.95 -8.74
N PRO A 122 -7.27 1.81 -8.45
CA PRO A 122 -7.95 1.96 -7.16
C PRO A 122 -8.84 0.75 -6.81
N PRO A 123 -9.11 0.48 -5.52
CA PRO A 123 -9.91 -0.67 -5.10
C PRO A 123 -11.29 -0.72 -5.77
N VAL A 124 -11.81 -1.92 -6.01
CA VAL A 124 -13.09 -2.13 -6.73
C VAL A 124 -14.23 -1.34 -6.09
N GLN A 125 -14.36 -1.43 -4.76
CA GLN A 125 -15.37 -0.71 -3.99
C GLN A 125 -15.31 0.80 -4.19
N TYR A 126 -14.10 1.36 -4.30
CA TYR A 126 -13.91 2.78 -4.56
C TYR A 126 -14.33 3.12 -5.99
N ARG A 127 -13.96 2.32 -6.98
CA ARG A 127 -14.33 2.52 -8.40
C ARG A 127 -15.82 2.42 -8.68
N LEU A 128 -16.62 1.79 -7.81
CA LEU A 128 -18.08 1.75 -7.93
C LEU A 128 -18.70 3.11 -7.62
N LEU A 129 -18.21 3.79 -6.58
CA LEU A 129 -18.71 5.12 -6.17
C LEU A 129 -17.97 6.26 -6.89
N HIS A 130 -16.69 6.07 -7.22
CA HIS A 130 -15.79 7.08 -7.78
C HIS A 130 -15.33 6.69 -9.19
N TRP A 131 -16.26 6.70 -10.13
CA TRP A 131 -16.02 6.35 -11.53
C TRP A 131 -14.90 7.15 -12.22
N THR A 132 -14.64 8.39 -11.81
CA THR A 132 -13.62 9.28 -12.38
C THR A 132 -12.20 8.84 -12.02
N ALA A 133 -12.05 8.08 -10.93
CA ALA A 133 -10.78 7.54 -10.49
C ALA A 133 -10.39 6.25 -11.23
N ARG A 134 -11.29 5.68 -12.05
CA ARG A 134 -10.98 4.47 -12.84
C ARG A 134 -9.81 4.77 -13.79
N LEU A 135 -8.83 3.86 -13.79
CA LEU A 135 -7.73 3.88 -14.73
C LEU A 135 -8.17 3.24 -16.05
N ASN A 136 -8.10 4.00 -17.14
CA ASN A 136 -8.30 3.49 -18.49
C ASN A 136 -6.98 2.93 -19.08
N ALA A 137 -7.00 2.46 -20.32
CA ALA A 137 -5.81 1.90 -20.98
C ALA A 137 -4.67 2.92 -21.12
N ALA A 138 -4.97 4.20 -21.39
CA ALA A 138 -3.97 5.25 -21.48
C ALA A 138 -3.36 5.59 -20.11
N ASP A 139 -4.17 5.62 -19.05
CA ASP A 139 -3.69 5.82 -17.67
C ASP A 139 -2.73 4.68 -17.27
N ARG A 140 -3.10 3.42 -17.55
CA ARG A 140 -2.25 2.26 -17.27
C ARG A 140 -0.95 2.27 -18.08
N ALA A 141 -1.02 2.66 -19.36
CA ALA A 141 0.17 2.80 -20.19
C ALA A 141 1.09 3.91 -19.66
N ALA A 142 0.52 5.04 -19.24
CA ALA A 142 1.28 6.14 -18.65
C ALA A 142 1.99 5.73 -17.35
N LEU A 143 1.31 5.02 -16.46
CA LEU A 143 1.92 4.51 -15.22
C LEU A 143 2.93 3.39 -15.51
N GLY A 144 2.70 2.56 -16.54
CA GLY A 144 3.65 1.55 -16.98
C GLY A 144 4.98 2.14 -17.48
N ALA A 145 4.99 3.40 -17.92
CA ALA A 145 6.20 4.12 -18.31
C ALA A 145 7.03 4.65 -17.13
N LEU A 146 6.53 4.53 -15.88
CA LEU A 146 7.34 4.77 -14.67
C LEU A 146 8.41 3.71 -14.49
N ALA A 147 8.16 2.48 -14.95
CA ALA A 147 9.18 1.46 -15.01
C ALA A 147 10.21 1.88 -16.08
N PRO A 148 11.51 2.00 -15.74
CA PRO A 148 12.49 2.58 -16.63
C PRO A 148 12.56 1.84 -17.98
N ALA A 149 12.44 2.60 -19.07
CA ALA A 149 12.83 2.18 -20.41
C ALA A 149 14.33 2.44 -20.59
N GLY A 150 15.18 1.63 -19.93
CA GLY A 150 16.64 1.76 -20.02
C GLY A 150 17.34 1.04 -18.86
N ASP A 151 18.13 0.01 -19.23
CA ASP A 151 19.35 -0.52 -18.60
C ASP A 151 19.44 -0.83 -17.09
N GLY A 152 18.42 -0.54 -16.28
CA GLY A 152 18.12 -1.22 -15.02
C GLY A 152 17.36 -2.50 -15.30
N GLU A 153 18.05 -3.44 -15.94
CA GLU A 153 17.58 -4.74 -16.42
C GLU A 153 16.35 -5.30 -15.67
N LEU A 154 15.35 -5.76 -16.42
CA LEU A 154 14.53 -6.94 -16.09
C LEU A 154 15.41 -8.21 -15.98
N GLY A 155 16.65 -8.04 -15.55
CA GLY A 155 17.75 -8.98 -15.57
C GLY A 155 17.82 -9.69 -14.24
N THR A 156 18.39 -10.87 -14.32
CA THR A 156 18.77 -11.69 -13.18
C THR A 156 19.29 -10.82 -12.03
N ALA A 157 18.63 -10.87 -10.88
CA ALA A 157 19.11 -10.21 -9.68
C ALA A 157 20.58 -10.58 -9.45
N LYS A 158 21.41 -9.58 -9.08
CA LYS A 158 22.75 -9.89 -8.58
C LYS A 158 22.61 -10.66 -7.27
N ALA A 159 23.70 -11.29 -6.82
CA ALA A 159 23.72 -11.94 -5.52
C ALA A 159 23.20 -10.97 -4.42
N GLY A 160 22.29 -11.46 -3.58
CA GLY A 160 21.65 -10.66 -2.56
C GLY A 160 22.59 -10.26 -1.42
N ASP A 161 22.35 -9.10 -0.84
CA ASP A 161 23.05 -8.55 0.32
C ASP A 161 22.18 -8.68 1.58
N ALA A 162 22.68 -9.41 2.58
CA ALA A 162 21.95 -9.69 3.80
C ALA A 162 21.79 -8.46 4.72
N GLU A 163 22.70 -7.48 4.68
CA GLU A 163 22.58 -6.26 5.47
C GLU A 163 21.47 -5.38 4.90
N ARG A 164 21.46 -5.15 3.58
CA ARG A 164 20.35 -4.46 2.92
C ARG A 164 19.02 -5.20 3.10
N GLY A 165 19.05 -6.53 3.03
CA GLY A 165 17.88 -7.38 3.28
C GLY A 165 17.32 -7.21 4.69
N ARG A 166 18.18 -7.03 5.71
CA ARG A 166 17.77 -6.75 7.09
C ARG A 166 17.05 -5.42 7.21
N ASP A 167 17.55 -4.38 6.54
CA ASP A 167 16.93 -3.04 6.56
C ASP A 167 15.57 -3.06 5.85
N LEU A 168 15.50 -3.71 4.69
CA LEU A 168 14.24 -3.93 3.95
C LEU A 168 13.24 -4.70 4.80
N PHE A 169 13.67 -5.75 5.51
CA PHE A 169 12.82 -6.50 6.43
C PHE A 169 12.25 -5.58 7.53
N GLY A 170 13.09 -4.73 8.10
CA GLY A 170 12.73 -3.71 9.08
C GLY A 170 11.59 -2.81 8.60
N GLY A 171 11.69 -2.29 7.37
CA GLY A 171 10.72 -1.35 6.80
C GLY A 171 9.44 -1.99 6.24
N ARG A 172 9.51 -3.23 5.73
CA ARG A 172 8.39 -3.84 4.98
C ARG A 172 7.73 -5.03 5.65
N CYS A 173 8.45 -5.79 6.48
CA CYS A 173 7.96 -7.05 7.01
C CYS A 173 7.56 -6.97 8.49
N THR A 174 8.18 -6.07 9.26
CA THR A 174 8.00 -6.03 10.73
C THR A 174 6.60 -5.62 11.20
N GLY A 175 5.79 -5.00 10.34
CA GLY A 175 4.39 -4.70 10.63
C GLY A 175 3.57 -5.95 10.91
N CYS A 176 3.82 -7.03 10.17
CA CYS A 176 3.06 -8.28 10.28
C CYS A 176 3.90 -9.44 10.82
N HIS A 177 5.21 -9.43 10.67
CA HIS A 177 6.09 -10.53 11.06
C HIS A 177 7.10 -10.14 12.15
N ALA A 178 7.53 -11.12 12.93
CA ALA A 178 8.76 -11.04 13.72
C ALA A 178 9.67 -12.22 13.38
N LEU A 179 10.93 -12.15 13.82
CA LEU A 179 11.86 -13.26 13.64
C LEU A 179 11.47 -14.44 14.52
N ASP A 180 11.14 -14.17 15.78
CA ASP A 180 11.05 -15.20 16.83
C ASP A 180 9.67 -15.31 17.49
N ALA A 181 8.69 -14.51 17.05
CA ALA A 181 7.33 -14.52 17.57
C ALA A 181 6.31 -14.48 16.44
N ASP A 182 5.18 -15.13 16.66
CA ASP A 182 4.03 -15.05 15.77
C ASP A 182 3.27 -13.72 16.04
N ARG A 183 2.78 -13.10 14.97
CA ARG A 183 2.01 -11.85 14.97
C ARG A 183 0.81 -12.03 14.03
N GLU A 184 0.44 -11.00 13.26
CA GLU A 184 -0.47 -11.15 12.11
C GLU A 184 0.04 -12.21 11.12
N GLY A 185 1.36 -12.26 10.93
CA GLY A 185 2.07 -13.31 10.21
C GLY A 185 2.90 -14.22 11.13
N PRO A 186 3.29 -15.43 10.66
CA PRO A 186 4.11 -16.36 11.44
C PRO A 186 5.54 -15.86 11.64
N ARG A 187 6.23 -16.37 12.66
CA ARG A 187 7.66 -16.12 12.88
C ARG A 187 8.54 -16.57 11.70
N LEU A 188 9.57 -15.79 11.36
CA LEU A 188 10.37 -15.97 10.13
C LEU A 188 11.80 -16.47 10.34
N ARG A 189 12.31 -16.62 11.57
CA ARG A 189 13.59 -17.32 11.80
C ARG A 189 13.48 -18.77 11.33
N GLY A 190 14.52 -19.25 10.64
CA GLY A 190 14.55 -20.59 10.06
C GLY A 190 13.47 -20.81 9.00
N VAL A 191 12.98 -19.76 8.33
CA VAL A 191 12.01 -19.91 7.24
C VAL A 191 12.65 -20.54 6.01
N TYR A 192 13.92 -20.26 5.74
CA TYR A 192 14.65 -20.86 4.62
C TYR A 192 14.79 -22.38 4.83
N GLY A 193 14.39 -23.16 3.81
CA GLY A 193 14.32 -24.62 3.85
C GLY A 193 13.05 -25.18 4.52
N ARG A 194 12.24 -24.35 5.18
CA ARG A 194 11.02 -24.79 5.88
C ARG A 194 9.87 -24.98 4.90
N ARG A 195 8.99 -25.97 5.18
CA ARG A 195 7.73 -26.13 4.44
C ARG A 195 6.80 -24.95 4.71
N ALA A 196 6.12 -24.43 3.70
CA ALA A 196 5.09 -23.43 3.86
C ALA A 196 3.96 -23.94 4.77
N GLY A 197 3.36 -23.05 5.56
CA GLY A 197 2.23 -23.41 6.42
C GLY A 197 2.53 -24.35 7.59
N SER A 198 3.79 -24.44 8.03
CA SER A 198 4.24 -25.48 8.97
C SER A 198 4.62 -24.99 10.37
N VAL A 199 4.57 -23.68 10.65
CA VAL A 199 4.85 -23.17 12.00
C VAL A 199 3.77 -23.69 12.98
N PRO A 200 4.17 -24.42 14.05
CA PRO A 200 3.21 -24.95 15.02
C PRO A 200 2.44 -23.84 15.72
N GLY A 201 1.13 -24.02 15.88
CA GLY A 201 0.25 -23.06 16.54
C GLY A 201 -0.24 -21.89 15.67
N PHE A 202 0.39 -21.63 14.52
CA PHE A 202 -0.03 -20.54 13.65
C PHE A 202 -1.21 -20.91 12.73
N GLY A 203 -2.20 -20.01 12.65
CA GLY A 203 -3.40 -20.15 11.85
C GLY A 203 -3.19 -19.80 10.37
N TYR A 204 -2.60 -20.69 9.59
CA TYR A 204 -2.46 -20.51 8.15
C TYR A 204 -3.77 -20.64 7.36
N SER A 205 -3.87 -19.93 6.24
CA SER A 205 -4.90 -20.20 5.23
C SER A 205 -4.79 -21.63 4.69
N SER A 206 -5.93 -22.21 4.30
CA SER A 206 -5.96 -23.55 3.70
C SER A 206 -5.11 -23.63 2.43
N ALA A 207 -5.10 -22.56 1.62
CA ALA A 207 -4.31 -22.49 0.40
C ALA A 207 -2.80 -22.62 0.68
N LEU A 208 -2.26 -21.82 1.62
CA LEU A 208 -0.83 -21.84 1.90
C LEU A 208 -0.41 -23.15 2.61
N ARG A 209 -1.24 -23.66 3.52
CA ARG A 209 -1.00 -24.93 4.23
C ARG A 209 -0.93 -26.13 3.28
N ASN A 210 -1.73 -26.12 2.23
CA ASN A 210 -1.82 -27.22 1.25
C ASN A 210 -0.97 -27.00 -0.02
N SER A 211 -0.25 -25.88 -0.12
CA SER A 211 0.53 -25.50 -1.32
C SER A 211 1.66 -26.46 -1.68
N GLY A 212 2.17 -27.24 -0.72
CA GLY A 212 3.32 -28.12 -0.91
C GLY A 212 4.66 -27.38 -1.10
N VAL A 213 4.68 -26.06 -0.92
CA VAL A 213 5.87 -25.24 -1.12
C VAL A 213 6.90 -25.49 0.00
N THR A 214 8.17 -25.56 -0.39
CA THR A 214 9.32 -25.48 0.52
C THR A 214 10.10 -24.23 0.18
N TRP A 215 10.39 -23.40 1.18
CA TRP A 215 11.05 -22.12 0.98
C TRP A 215 12.52 -22.30 0.56
N SER A 216 12.81 -21.98 -0.68
CA SER A 216 14.11 -21.93 -1.34
C SER A 216 14.29 -20.57 -2.01
N ASP A 217 15.49 -20.28 -2.55
CA ASP A 217 15.73 -19.07 -3.35
C ASP A 217 14.63 -18.89 -4.43
N ALA A 218 14.36 -19.93 -5.22
CA ALA A 218 13.40 -19.86 -6.33
C ALA A 218 11.94 -19.68 -5.88
N THR A 219 11.52 -20.31 -4.78
CA THR A 219 10.15 -20.17 -4.29
C THR A 219 9.94 -18.88 -3.53
N LEU A 220 10.95 -18.40 -2.79
CA LEU A 220 10.86 -17.10 -2.10
C LEU A 220 10.86 -15.96 -3.12
N GLU A 221 11.63 -16.08 -4.20
CA GLU A 221 11.60 -15.10 -5.30
C GLU A 221 10.21 -14.99 -5.92
N ARG A 222 9.59 -16.13 -6.26
CA ARG A 222 8.21 -16.16 -6.77
C ARG A 222 7.18 -15.68 -5.76
N TRP A 223 7.36 -15.99 -4.48
CA TRP A 223 6.45 -15.58 -3.43
C TRP A 223 6.50 -14.07 -3.21
N LEU A 224 7.71 -13.52 -3.12
CA LEU A 224 7.93 -12.10 -2.91
C LEU A 224 7.61 -11.28 -4.16
N SER A 225 7.61 -11.84 -5.37
CA SER A 225 7.17 -11.10 -6.57
C SER A 225 5.63 -10.99 -6.70
N GLY A 226 4.89 -11.83 -5.97
CA GLY A 226 3.44 -11.82 -5.96
C GLY A 226 2.87 -13.03 -5.22
N THR A 227 2.50 -12.83 -3.96
CA THR A 227 1.92 -13.87 -3.10
C THR A 227 0.64 -14.49 -3.65
N ASP A 228 -0.33 -13.66 -4.04
CA ASP A 228 -1.62 -14.14 -4.58
C ASP A 228 -1.45 -14.83 -5.94
N ALA A 229 -0.56 -14.30 -6.78
CA ALA A 229 -0.23 -14.94 -8.06
C ALA A 229 0.42 -16.33 -7.87
N MET A 230 1.24 -16.52 -6.83
CA MET A 230 1.89 -17.79 -6.54
C MET A 230 0.97 -18.79 -5.83
N VAL A 231 0.19 -18.34 -4.84
CA VAL A 231 -0.77 -19.17 -4.11
C VAL A 231 -2.07 -18.39 -3.95
N PRO A 232 -3.01 -18.51 -4.91
CA PRO A 232 -4.31 -17.85 -4.83
C PRO A 232 -5.08 -18.23 -3.57
N GLY A 233 -5.67 -17.23 -2.90
CA GLY A 233 -6.42 -17.45 -1.65
C GLY A 233 -5.54 -17.63 -0.41
N ASN A 234 -4.26 -17.24 -0.50
CA ASN A 234 -3.44 -17.05 0.69
C ASN A 234 -3.88 -15.79 1.48
N ALA A 235 -3.52 -15.71 2.75
CA ALA A 235 -3.95 -14.61 3.63
C ALA A 235 -2.93 -13.46 3.75
N MET A 236 -1.85 -13.48 2.96
CA MET A 236 -0.77 -12.48 2.98
C MET A 236 -0.69 -11.84 1.60
N GLU A 237 -1.51 -10.82 1.35
CA GLU A 237 -1.48 -10.06 0.10
C GLU A 237 -0.33 -9.05 0.13
N PHE A 238 0.78 -9.43 -0.50
CA PHE A 238 2.03 -8.67 -0.48
C PHE A 238 2.91 -8.97 -1.70
N PHE A 239 3.76 -8.03 -2.08
CA PHE A 239 4.84 -8.23 -3.04
C PHE A 239 5.97 -7.19 -2.85
N VAL A 240 7.11 -7.47 -3.45
CA VAL A 240 8.32 -6.65 -3.49
C VAL A 240 8.65 -6.47 -4.97
N PRO A 241 8.41 -5.28 -5.56
CA PRO A 241 8.48 -5.07 -7.00
C PRO A 241 9.87 -5.36 -7.59
N ARG A 242 10.93 -4.95 -6.88
CA ARG A 242 12.30 -5.07 -7.36
C ARG A 242 12.93 -6.43 -7.13
N ALA A 243 13.47 -7.00 -8.21
CA ALA A 243 14.23 -8.24 -8.15
C ALA A 243 15.43 -8.18 -7.20
N GLN A 244 16.18 -7.06 -7.18
CA GLN A 244 17.33 -6.94 -6.28
C GLN A 244 16.91 -6.88 -4.80
N GLU A 245 15.82 -6.16 -4.48
CA GLU A 245 15.31 -6.11 -3.09
C GLU A 245 14.81 -7.48 -2.64
N ARG A 246 14.18 -8.26 -3.53
CA ARG A 246 13.82 -9.66 -3.23
C ARG A 246 15.05 -10.51 -2.98
N ALA A 247 16.08 -10.41 -3.82
CA ALA A 247 17.33 -11.14 -3.63
C ALA A 247 18.01 -10.79 -2.29
N ASP A 248 18.05 -9.50 -1.93
CA ASP A 248 18.60 -9.03 -0.66
C ASP A 248 17.78 -9.57 0.54
N LEU A 249 16.44 -9.51 0.48
CA LEU A 249 15.56 -10.13 1.50
C LEU A 249 15.78 -11.63 1.63
N ILE A 250 15.92 -12.35 0.51
CA ILE A 250 16.20 -13.79 0.50
C ILE A 250 17.55 -14.08 1.15
N ALA A 251 18.59 -13.30 0.84
CA ALA A 251 19.90 -13.43 1.46
C ALA A 251 19.84 -13.22 2.98
N PHE A 252 19.07 -12.22 3.44
CA PHE A 252 18.84 -12.01 4.87
C PHE A 252 18.11 -13.20 5.51
N LEU A 253 16.98 -13.64 4.95
CA LEU A 253 16.22 -14.78 5.47
C LEU A 253 17.04 -16.08 5.51
N LYS A 254 17.95 -16.26 4.55
CA LYS A 254 18.88 -17.40 4.48
C LYS A 254 19.95 -17.38 5.57
N SER A 255 20.34 -16.20 6.05
CA SER A 255 21.27 -16.04 7.17
C SER A 255 20.64 -16.32 8.55
N LEU A 256 19.31 -16.37 8.62
CA LEU A 256 18.55 -16.60 9.84
C LEU A 256 18.32 -18.11 10.07
N HIS A 257 19.29 -18.77 10.69
CA HIS A 257 19.14 -20.13 11.22
C HIS A 257 18.37 -20.14 12.55
#